data_AF-Q8STG0-F1
#
_entry.id   AF-Q8STG0-F1
#
_cell.length_a   1.000
_cell.length_b   1.000
_cell.length_c   1.000
_cell.angle_alpha   90.00
_cell.angle_beta   90.00
_cell.angle_gamma   90.00
#
_symmetry.space_group_name_H-M   'P 1'
#
loop_
_entity.id
_entity.type
_entity.pdbx_description
1 polymer ?
#
loop_
_entity_poly.entity_id
_entity_poly.type
_entity_poly.pdbx_seq_one_letter_code
_entity_poly.pdbx_strand_id
1 'polypeptide(L)'
;PCMNDGKCVDYGDGYACICPPGFYGLNCDRRLRCATTTCANGGFCRMDNNTMTCACPLGYSGDYCEIMERLDCKQNPCKNGGVCNGTDGTCECMYGYTGTRCQEKVEIDKSKEIMFRELCKKKNCKALAGNGICDEDCNYAECQFDGGDCSGGQQPFSRCMYPAKCARSFADGFCNPECNNEKCLYDGMDCQS
;
A
#
# COMPACT_ATOMS: atom_id res chain seq x y z
N PRO A 1 -8.79 -16.53 -41.19
CA PRO A 1 -8.50 -15.10 -41.45
C PRO A 1 -8.01 -14.35 -40.21
N CYS A 2 -8.66 -14.57 -39.06
CA CYS A 2 -8.26 -13.98 -37.79
C CYS A 2 -6.88 -14.45 -37.35
N MET A 3 -6.03 -13.51 -36.92
CA MET A 3 -4.67 -13.71 -36.43
C MET A 3 -4.62 -13.61 -34.89
N ASN A 4 -3.46 -13.90 -34.30
CA ASN A 4 -3.17 -13.76 -32.87
C ASN A 4 -4.22 -14.43 -31.97
N ASP A 5 -4.60 -15.66 -32.30
CA ASP A 5 -5.62 -16.45 -31.58
C ASP A 5 -7.03 -15.82 -31.55
N GLY A 6 -7.33 -14.90 -32.48
CA GLY A 6 -8.66 -14.33 -32.67
C GLY A 6 -9.70 -15.37 -33.06
N LYS A 7 -10.87 -15.31 -32.41
CA LYS A 7 -11.98 -16.23 -32.71
C LYS A 7 -12.72 -15.76 -33.97
N CYS A 8 -12.77 -16.63 -34.97
CA CYS A 8 -13.52 -16.36 -36.20
C CYS A 8 -15.00 -16.70 -36.02
N VAL A 9 -15.87 -15.80 -36.44
CA VAL A 9 -17.32 -15.99 -36.50
C VAL A 9 -17.76 -15.83 -37.95
N ASP A 10 -18.38 -16.87 -38.48
CA ASP A 10 -18.89 -16.93 -39.87
C ASP A 10 -20.36 -16.49 -39.91
N TYR A 11 -20.72 -15.63 -40.85
CA TYR A 11 -22.07 -15.10 -41.06
C TYR A 11 -22.66 -15.48 -42.43
N GLY A 12 -22.07 -16.44 -43.15
CA GLY A 12 -22.55 -16.92 -44.45
C GLY A 12 -22.14 -16.04 -45.63
N ASP A 13 -22.37 -14.73 -45.54
CA ASP A 13 -21.96 -13.73 -46.56
C ASP A 13 -20.68 -12.98 -46.18
N GLY A 14 -20.03 -13.36 -45.08
CA GLY A 14 -18.82 -12.71 -44.56
C GLY A 14 -18.37 -13.29 -43.21
N TYR A 15 -17.36 -12.68 -42.61
CA TYR A 15 -16.82 -13.09 -41.31
C TYR A 15 -16.55 -11.88 -40.42
N ALA A 16 -16.50 -12.11 -39.10
CA ALA A 16 -15.94 -11.19 -38.13
C ALA A 16 -14.93 -11.89 -37.23
N CYS A 17 -13.95 -11.14 -36.73
CA CYS A 17 -12.98 -11.62 -35.76
C CYS A 17 -13.26 -11.01 -34.39
N ILE A 18 -13.37 -11.85 -33.37
CA ILE A 18 -13.35 -11.43 -31.97
C ILE A 18 -11.89 -11.49 -31.50
N CYS A 19 -11.30 -10.31 -31.28
CA CYS A 19 -9.88 -10.19 -30.92
C CYS A 19 -9.65 -10.40 -29.42
N PRO A 20 -8.54 -11.07 -29.04
CA PRO A 20 -8.15 -11.17 -27.64
C PRO A 20 -7.67 -9.82 -27.09
N PRO A 21 -7.61 -9.67 -25.74
CA PRO A 21 -7.11 -8.47 -25.11
C PRO A 21 -5.73 -8.06 -25.64
N GLY A 22 -5.57 -6.77 -25.96
CA GLY A 22 -4.32 -6.25 -26.52
C GLY A 22 -4.22 -6.28 -28.05
N PHE A 23 -5.22 -6.80 -28.77
CA PHE A 23 -5.25 -6.82 -30.24
C PHE A 23 -6.52 -6.20 -30.82
N TYR A 24 -6.44 -5.71 -32.05
CA TYR A 24 -7.53 -5.06 -32.77
C TYR A 24 -7.34 -5.12 -34.30
N GLY A 25 -8.31 -4.59 -35.04
CA GLY A 25 -8.34 -4.63 -36.50
C GLY A 25 -9.26 -5.74 -37.02
N LEU A 26 -9.60 -5.68 -38.31
CA LEU A 26 -10.55 -6.61 -38.94
C LEU A 26 -10.13 -8.09 -38.76
N ASN A 27 -8.82 -8.34 -38.78
CA ASN A 27 -8.23 -9.67 -38.65
C ASN A 27 -7.47 -9.87 -37.33
N CYS A 28 -7.62 -8.96 -36.35
CA CYS A 28 -6.83 -8.97 -35.11
C CYS A 28 -5.31 -8.94 -35.35
N ASP A 29 -4.88 -8.37 -36.47
CA ASP A 29 -3.49 -8.28 -36.93
C ASP A 29 -2.72 -7.13 -36.26
N ARG A 30 -3.43 -6.20 -35.60
CA ARG A 30 -2.82 -5.02 -34.97
C ARG A 30 -2.79 -5.17 -33.46
N ARG A 31 -1.72 -4.71 -32.83
CA ARG A 31 -1.53 -4.76 -31.38
C ARG A 31 -1.75 -3.38 -30.76
N LEU A 32 -2.48 -3.31 -29.66
CA LEU A 32 -2.63 -2.09 -28.89
C LEU A 32 -1.27 -1.72 -28.30
N ARG A 33 -0.87 -0.44 -28.41
CA ARG A 33 0.41 0.02 -27.89
C ARG A 33 0.52 -0.15 -26.37
N CYS A 34 -0.58 0.00 -25.63
CA CYS A 34 -0.63 -0.30 -24.20
C CYS A 34 -0.33 -1.76 -23.83
N ALA A 35 -0.41 -2.70 -24.78
CA ALA A 35 -0.03 -4.10 -24.53
C ALA A 35 1.50 -4.30 -24.57
N THR A 36 2.26 -3.33 -25.08
CA THR A 36 3.72 -3.40 -25.25
C THR A 36 4.47 -2.28 -24.55
N THR A 37 3.77 -1.26 -24.08
CA THR A 37 4.37 -0.09 -23.47
C THR A 37 3.77 0.14 -22.10
N THR A 38 4.63 0.30 -21.11
CA THR A 38 4.26 0.44 -19.70
C THR A 38 4.49 1.88 -19.28
N CYS A 39 3.47 2.52 -18.70
CA CYS A 39 3.64 3.80 -18.04
C CYS A 39 4.37 3.58 -16.70
N ALA A 40 5.39 4.37 -16.42
CA ALA A 40 6.16 4.33 -15.20
C ALA A 40 5.35 4.85 -14.00
N ASN A 41 5.86 4.59 -12.79
CA ASN A 41 5.38 5.16 -11.53
C ASN A 41 3.88 5.00 -11.26
N GLY A 42 3.27 3.92 -11.77
CA GLY A 42 1.84 3.65 -11.59
C GLY A 42 0.92 4.42 -12.54
N GLY A 43 1.47 5.01 -13.61
CA GLY A 43 0.66 5.65 -14.65
C GLY A 43 -0.28 4.69 -15.36
N PHE A 44 -1.42 5.21 -15.81
CA PHE A 44 -2.43 4.41 -16.51
C PHE A 44 -2.32 4.63 -18.02
N CYS A 45 -2.11 3.54 -18.77
CA CYS A 45 -2.04 3.61 -20.23
C CYS A 45 -3.44 3.68 -20.85
N ARG A 46 -3.68 4.70 -21.67
CA ARG A 46 -4.93 4.86 -22.43
C ARG A 46 -4.66 4.96 -23.93
N MET A 47 -5.61 4.47 -24.71
CA MET A 47 -5.61 4.57 -26.17
C MET A 47 -6.70 5.55 -26.60
N ASP A 48 -6.33 6.64 -27.26
CA ASP A 48 -7.26 7.62 -27.87
C ASP A 48 -6.99 7.72 -29.37
N ASN A 49 -7.99 7.37 -30.19
CA ASN A 49 -7.91 7.44 -31.66
C ASN A 49 -6.58 6.91 -32.24
N ASN A 50 -6.17 5.71 -31.81
CA ASN A 50 -4.94 5.04 -32.24
C ASN A 50 -3.62 5.65 -31.71
N THR A 51 -3.69 6.67 -30.86
CA THR A 51 -2.56 7.27 -30.14
C THR A 51 -2.55 6.75 -28.71
N MET A 52 -1.37 6.38 -28.21
CA MET A 52 -1.21 5.96 -26.82
C MET A 52 -0.78 7.17 -25.99
N THR A 53 -1.39 7.35 -24.83
CA THR A 53 -0.93 8.33 -23.83
C THR A 53 -0.94 7.71 -22.45
N CYS A 54 0.01 8.13 -21.61
CA CYS A 54 0.01 7.79 -20.19
C CYS A 54 -0.73 8.88 -19.40
N ALA A 55 -1.72 8.49 -18.61
CA ALA A 55 -2.29 9.34 -17.58
C ALA A 55 -1.42 9.23 -16.32
N CYS A 56 -0.65 10.28 -16.03
CA CYS A 56 0.31 10.26 -14.95
C CYS A 56 -0.33 10.52 -13.59
N PRO A 57 0.10 9.80 -12.53
CA PRO A 57 -0.33 10.10 -11.18
C PRO A 57 0.18 11.47 -10.75
N LEU A 58 -0.45 12.03 -9.71
CA LEU A 58 -0.08 13.34 -9.21
C LEU A 58 1.38 13.35 -8.71
N GLY A 59 2.18 14.28 -9.23
CA GLY A 59 3.61 14.38 -8.93
C GLY A 59 4.51 13.68 -9.96
N TYR A 60 3.94 13.16 -11.05
CA TYR A 60 4.72 12.62 -12.17
C TYR A 60 4.29 13.23 -13.51
N SER A 61 5.22 13.28 -14.45
CA SER A 61 5.04 13.81 -15.80
C SER A 61 5.96 13.08 -16.80
N GLY A 62 5.96 13.53 -18.06
CA GLY A 62 6.61 12.85 -19.18
C GLY A 62 5.63 11.98 -19.97
N ASP A 63 6.04 11.56 -21.17
CA ASP A 63 5.19 10.78 -22.07
C ASP A 63 4.85 9.41 -21.49
N TYR A 64 5.71 8.90 -20.59
CA TYR A 64 5.56 7.63 -19.91
C TYR A 64 5.51 7.77 -18.38
N CYS A 65 5.28 8.98 -17.84
CA CYS A 65 5.27 9.26 -16.39
C CYS A 65 6.60 8.98 -15.67
N GLU A 66 7.71 9.05 -16.42
CA GLU A 66 9.06 8.77 -15.96
C GLU A 66 9.70 9.92 -15.18
N ILE A 67 9.15 11.13 -15.30
CA ILE A 67 9.67 12.34 -14.66
C ILE A 67 8.94 12.53 -13.34
N MET A 68 9.67 12.57 -12.23
CA MET A 68 9.11 12.98 -10.95
C MET A 68 9.12 14.51 -10.86
N GLU A 69 7.96 15.12 -10.66
CA GLU A 69 7.80 16.56 -10.52
C GLU A 69 8.31 17.01 -9.15
N ARG A 70 9.40 17.78 -9.15
CA ARG A 70 9.98 18.35 -7.94
C ARG A 70 9.08 19.46 -7.41
N LEU A 71 8.60 19.33 -6.18
CA LEU A 71 7.79 20.39 -5.55
C LEU A 71 8.68 21.54 -5.08
N ASP A 72 8.21 22.77 -5.26
CA ASP A 72 8.84 23.97 -4.68
C ASP A 72 8.43 24.11 -3.20
N CYS A 73 9.35 23.78 -2.29
CA CYS A 73 9.11 23.85 -0.86
C CYS A 73 8.78 25.27 -0.35
N LYS A 74 9.11 26.34 -1.08
CA LYS A 74 8.72 27.71 -0.70
C LYS A 74 7.20 27.90 -0.65
N GLN A 75 6.45 27.07 -1.36
CA GLN A 75 4.99 27.12 -1.42
C GLN A 75 4.31 26.23 -0.37
N ASN A 76 5.08 25.57 0.51
CA ASN A 76 4.57 24.58 1.47
C ASN A 76 3.62 23.56 0.80
N PRO A 77 4.13 22.80 -0.19
CA PRO A 77 3.29 21.98 -1.04
C PRO A 77 2.74 20.74 -0.33
N CYS A 78 3.39 20.28 0.73
CA CYS A 78 3.00 19.13 1.55
C CYS A 78 1.80 19.47 2.44
N LYS A 79 0.78 18.62 2.39
CA LYS A 79 -0.46 18.76 3.15
C LYS A 79 -0.37 18.03 4.48
N ASN A 80 -1.35 18.31 5.35
CA ASN A 80 -1.58 17.58 6.59
C ASN A 80 -0.37 17.51 7.53
N GLY A 81 0.43 18.59 7.55
CA GLY A 81 1.63 18.70 8.39
C GLY A 81 2.87 18.00 7.85
N GLY A 82 2.83 17.46 6.62
CA GLY A 82 4.02 16.88 5.98
C GLY A 82 5.16 17.88 5.82
N VAL A 83 6.40 17.38 5.87
CA VAL A 83 7.63 18.16 5.76
C VAL A 83 8.15 18.07 4.33
N CYS A 84 8.42 19.23 3.71
CA CYS A 84 8.98 19.27 2.37
C CYS A 84 10.50 19.18 2.42
N ASN A 85 11.09 18.22 1.72
CA ASN A 85 12.53 18.11 1.55
C ASN A 85 13.00 19.14 0.52
N GLY A 86 13.74 20.15 0.98
CA GLY A 86 14.24 21.23 0.13
C GLY A 86 15.23 20.80 -0.96
N THR A 87 15.77 19.58 -0.89
CA THR A 87 16.80 19.09 -1.82
C THR A 87 16.19 18.50 -3.09
N ASP A 88 15.12 17.71 -2.95
CA ASP A 88 14.49 16.96 -4.04
C ASP A 88 13.01 17.29 -4.23
N GLY A 89 12.44 18.13 -3.36
CA GLY A 89 11.03 18.53 -3.39
C GLY A 89 10.06 17.42 -3.04
N THR A 90 10.50 16.36 -2.36
CA THR A 90 9.63 15.29 -1.87
C THR A 90 8.96 15.69 -0.55
N CYS A 91 7.80 15.09 -0.27
CA CYS A 91 7.12 15.30 1.01
C CYS A 91 7.30 14.08 1.92
N GLU A 92 7.85 14.30 3.11
CA GLU A 92 7.77 13.35 4.21
C GLU A 92 6.43 13.52 4.91
N CYS A 93 5.58 12.51 4.80
CA CYS A 93 4.21 12.60 5.31
C CYS A 93 4.12 12.34 6.80
N MET A 94 3.34 13.18 7.48
CA MET A 94 2.89 12.88 8.83
C MET A 94 2.10 11.57 8.83
N TYR A 95 2.27 10.81 9.90
CA TYR A 95 1.60 9.52 10.11
C TYR A 95 0.09 9.62 9.88
N GLY A 96 -0.45 8.62 9.17
CA GLY A 96 -1.86 8.58 8.78
C GLY A 96 -2.17 9.31 7.48
N TYR A 97 -1.16 9.85 6.79
CA TYR A 97 -1.29 10.44 5.46
C TYR A 97 -0.30 9.84 4.45
N THR A 98 -0.67 9.87 3.17
CA THR A 98 0.12 9.33 2.06
C THR A 98 -0.08 10.14 0.77
N GLY A 99 0.60 9.71 -0.28
CA GLY A 99 0.68 10.34 -1.58
C GLY A 99 1.77 11.41 -1.66
N THR A 100 2.10 11.85 -2.87
CA THR A 100 3.25 12.73 -3.18
C THR A 100 3.22 14.09 -2.48
N ARG A 101 2.05 14.52 -2.00
CA ARG A 101 1.85 15.75 -1.22
C ARG A 101 1.19 15.49 0.13
N CYS A 102 1.18 14.25 0.61
CA CYS A 102 0.55 13.86 1.88
C CYS A 102 -0.95 14.20 1.95
N GLN A 103 -1.61 14.28 0.79
CA GLN A 103 -3.00 14.70 0.68
C GLN A 103 -4.00 13.58 0.99
N GLU A 104 -3.58 12.32 0.88
CA GLU A 104 -4.45 11.17 1.07
C GLU A 104 -4.39 10.72 2.52
N LYS A 105 -5.53 10.34 3.10
CA LYS A 105 -5.57 9.74 4.44
C LYS A 105 -5.35 8.24 4.29
N VAL A 106 -4.43 7.68 5.08
CA VAL A 106 -4.26 6.23 5.16
C VAL A 106 -5.49 5.65 5.83
N GLU A 107 -6.29 4.90 5.06
CA GLU A 107 -7.37 4.11 5.62
C GLU A 107 -6.77 2.85 6.27
N ILE A 108 -6.77 2.84 7.61
CA ILE A 108 -6.30 1.69 8.37
C ILE A 108 -7.45 0.69 8.44
N ASP A 109 -7.27 -0.48 7.84
CA ASP A 109 -8.19 -1.60 8.01
C ASP A 109 -8.22 -2.05 9.47
N LYS A 110 -9.29 -1.65 10.19
CA LYS A 110 -9.50 -1.98 11.60
C LYS A 110 -10.06 -3.38 11.82
N SER A 111 -10.35 -4.14 10.77
CA SER A 111 -10.95 -5.48 10.88
C SER A 111 -10.12 -6.40 11.79
N LYS A 112 -8.79 -6.34 11.66
CA LYS A 112 -7.86 -7.11 12.49
C LYS A 112 -7.89 -6.68 13.96
N GLU A 113 -7.92 -5.38 14.24
CA GLU A 113 -7.98 -4.86 15.62
C GLU A 113 -9.28 -5.30 16.31
N ILE A 114 -10.41 -5.27 15.60
CA ILE A 114 -11.70 -5.73 16.11
C ILE A 114 -11.63 -7.24 16.41
N MET A 115 -11.04 -8.03 15.51
CA MET A 115 -10.92 -9.48 15.67
C MET A 115 -10.11 -9.87 16.92
N PHE A 116 -8.96 -9.24 17.17
CA PHE A 116 -8.15 -9.53 18.36
C PHE A 116 -8.82 -9.07 19.66
N ARG A 117 -9.53 -7.93 19.67
CA ARG A 117 -10.32 -7.51 20.84
C ARG A 117 -11.40 -8.53 21.22
N GLU A 118 -12.07 -9.12 20.23
CA GLU A 118 -13.05 -10.19 20.48
C GLU A 118 -12.37 -11.49 20.94
N LEU A 119 -11.18 -11.80 20.43
CA LEU A 119 -10.37 -12.93 20.90
C LEU A 119 -10.01 -12.77 22.38
N CYS A 120 -9.55 -11.59 22.81
CA CYS A 120 -9.23 -11.31 24.21
C CYS A 120 -10.44 -11.56 25.12
N LYS A 121 -11.65 -11.16 24.69
CA LYS A 121 -12.89 -11.40 25.43
C LYS A 121 -13.21 -12.90 25.50
N LYS A 122 -13.13 -13.60 24.37
CA LYS A 122 -13.42 -15.05 24.28
C LYS A 122 -12.50 -15.87 25.18
N LYS A 123 -11.24 -15.46 25.29
CA LYS A 123 -10.21 -16.10 26.13
C LYS A 123 -10.24 -15.63 27.58
N ASN A 124 -11.13 -14.69 27.92
CA ASN A 124 -11.23 -14.09 29.25
C ASN A 124 -9.90 -13.48 29.75
N CYS A 125 -9.13 -12.88 28.84
CA CYS A 125 -7.80 -12.33 29.15
C CYS A 125 -7.82 -11.27 30.26
N LYS A 126 -8.96 -10.60 30.50
CA LYS A 126 -9.10 -9.67 31.63
C LYS A 126 -8.93 -10.33 33.00
N ALA A 127 -9.29 -11.60 33.13
CA ALA A 127 -9.15 -12.34 34.38
C ALA A 127 -7.76 -12.97 34.54
N LEU A 128 -7.02 -13.10 33.44
CA LEU A 128 -5.68 -13.68 33.39
C LEU A 128 -4.60 -12.60 33.52
N ALA A 129 -4.86 -11.40 33.00
CA ALA A 129 -3.92 -10.29 33.01
C ALA A 129 -3.31 -9.97 34.39
N GLY A 130 -1.97 -9.92 34.46
CA GLY A 130 -1.23 -9.54 35.67
C GLY A 130 -1.26 -10.60 36.77
N ASN A 131 -1.50 -11.87 36.43
CA ASN A 131 -1.47 -13.00 37.35
C ASN A 131 -0.03 -13.52 37.63
N GLY A 132 0.96 -12.99 36.92
CA GLY A 132 2.38 -13.37 37.01
C GLY A 132 2.79 -14.53 36.11
N ILE A 133 1.91 -14.98 35.22
CA ILE A 133 2.11 -16.01 34.21
C ILE A 133 1.88 -15.36 32.86
N CYS A 134 2.74 -15.62 31.88
CA CYS A 134 2.45 -15.21 30.51
C CYS A 134 1.46 -16.19 29.88
N ASP A 135 0.19 -15.81 29.84
CA ASP A 135 -0.84 -16.51 29.07
C ASP A 135 -0.71 -16.12 27.59
N GLU A 136 -0.07 -16.97 26.78
CA GLU A 136 0.26 -16.68 25.36
C GLU A 136 -0.97 -16.36 24.49
N ASP A 137 -2.13 -16.93 24.80
CA ASP A 137 -3.42 -16.60 24.15
C ASP A 137 -3.87 -15.15 24.41
N CYS A 138 -3.23 -14.47 25.36
CA CYS A 138 -3.45 -13.09 25.79
C CYS A 138 -2.23 -12.20 25.52
N ASN A 139 -1.21 -12.71 24.82
CA ASN A 139 -0.01 -11.98 24.42
C ASN A 139 -0.21 -11.10 23.16
N TYR A 140 -1.32 -10.37 23.12
CA TYR A 140 -1.62 -9.42 22.05
C TYR A 140 -1.68 -8.00 22.60
N ALA A 141 -1.35 -7.01 21.79
CA ALA A 141 -1.44 -5.60 22.17
C ALA A 141 -2.86 -5.20 22.59
N GLU A 142 -3.89 -5.74 21.92
CA GLU A 142 -5.30 -5.55 22.27
C GLU A 142 -5.66 -6.13 23.65
N CYS A 143 -4.91 -7.14 24.10
CA CYS A 143 -5.01 -7.76 25.42
C CYS A 143 -3.98 -7.19 26.42
N GLN A 144 -3.22 -6.15 26.02
CA GLN A 144 -2.15 -5.54 26.80
C GLN A 144 -1.02 -6.50 27.19
N PHE A 145 -0.70 -7.46 26.32
CA PHE A 145 0.36 -8.46 26.56
C PHE A 145 0.18 -9.17 27.90
N ASP A 146 -1.04 -9.64 28.12
CA ASP A 146 -1.50 -10.29 29.34
C ASP A 146 -1.28 -9.45 30.61
N GLY A 147 -1.69 -8.17 30.55
CA GLY A 147 -1.47 -7.22 31.64
C GLY A 147 0.00 -6.89 31.91
N GLY A 148 0.89 -7.23 30.97
CA GLY A 148 2.32 -7.04 31.09
C GLY A 148 3.10 -8.31 31.45
N ASP A 149 2.44 -9.41 31.80
CA ASP A 149 3.14 -10.64 32.22
C ASP A 149 4.00 -11.24 31.10
N CYS A 150 3.55 -11.11 29.84
CA CYS A 150 4.32 -11.52 28.66
C CYS A 150 5.41 -10.53 28.22
N SER A 151 5.54 -9.41 28.92
CA SER A 151 6.50 -8.34 28.58
C SER A 151 7.28 -7.83 29.79
N GLY A 152 7.42 -8.66 30.83
CA GLY A 152 8.20 -8.33 32.03
C GLY A 152 7.63 -7.15 32.82
N GLY A 153 6.31 -7.00 32.82
CA GLY A 153 5.57 -5.91 33.45
C GLY A 153 5.60 -4.58 32.67
N GLN A 154 6.13 -4.57 31.45
CA GLN A 154 6.14 -3.38 30.60
C GLN A 154 4.87 -3.29 29.75
N GLN A 155 4.60 -2.12 29.18
CA GLN A 155 3.60 -1.94 28.14
C GLN A 155 4.30 -1.50 26.85
N PRO A 156 4.90 -2.44 26.10
CA PRO A 156 5.57 -2.10 24.87
C PRO A 156 4.57 -1.47 23.89
N PHE A 157 5.06 -0.57 23.04
CA PHE A 157 4.24 0.18 22.07
C PHE A 157 3.15 1.09 22.66
N SER A 158 3.03 1.26 23.98
CA SER A 158 2.06 2.19 24.61
C SER A 158 2.20 3.64 24.13
N ARG A 159 3.41 4.01 23.69
CA ARG A 159 3.73 5.33 23.11
C ARG A 159 3.71 5.34 21.57
N CYS A 160 3.53 4.18 20.95
CA CYS A 160 3.47 4.03 19.51
C CYS A 160 2.14 4.58 18.98
N MET A 161 2.17 5.18 17.79
CA MET A 161 0.95 5.72 17.17
C MET A 161 -0.02 4.61 16.74
N TYR A 162 0.51 3.44 16.39
CA TYR A 162 -0.27 2.25 16.03
C TYR A 162 0.17 1.03 16.83
N PRO A 163 -0.11 0.99 18.15
CA PRO A 163 0.45 -0.01 19.06
C PRO A 163 0.22 -1.44 18.57
N ALA A 164 -1.02 -1.77 18.25
CA ALA A 164 -1.38 -3.12 17.83
C ALA A 164 -0.86 -3.50 16.44
N LYS A 165 -0.74 -2.53 15.52
CA LYS A 165 -0.17 -2.79 14.20
C LYS A 165 1.32 -3.11 14.33
N CYS A 166 2.07 -2.23 14.99
CA CYS A 166 3.51 -2.37 15.13
C CYS A 166 3.91 -3.52 16.04
N ALA A 167 3.12 -3.84 17.07
CA ALA A 167 3.35 -5.03 17.87
C ALA A 167 3.24 -6.34 17.06
N ARG A 168 2.45 -6.36 15.97
CA ARG A 168 2.29 -7.54 15.11
C ARG A 168 3.36 -7.68 14.03
N SER A 169 3.99 -6.57 13.64
CA SER A 169 5.10 -6.57 12.67
C SER A 169 6.47 -6.53 13.34
N PHE A 170 6.54 -6.37 14.66
CA PHE A 170 7.79 -6.27 15.38
C PHE A 170 8.66 -7.51 15.20
N ALA A 171 9.87 -7.32 14.63
CA ALA A 171 10.84 -8.39 14.40
C ALA A 171 10.28 -9.53 13.53
N ASP A 172 9.41 -9.20 12.56
CA ASP A 172 8.82 -10.17 11.63
C ASP A 172 9.71 -10.47 10.41
N GLY A 173 10.84 -9.76 10.29
CA GLY A 173 11.82 -9.88 9.22
C GLY A 173 11.53 -9.01 8.00
N PHE A 174 10.49 -8.18 8.03
CA PHE A 174 10.18 -7.18 7.02
C PHE A 174 10.38 -5.78 7.58
N CYS A 175 10.96 -4.87 6.80
CA CYS A 175 11.02 -3.48 7.20
C CYS A 175 9.66 -2.79 7.02
N ASN A 176 9.02 -2.40 8.12
CA ASN A 176 7.83 -1.55 8.20
C ASN A 176 8.21 -0.13 8.64
N PRO A 177 8.43 0.81 7.68
CA PRO A 177 8.93 2.15 7.98
C PRO A 177 8.07 2.94 8.99
N GLU A 178 6.75 2.71 8.98
CA GLU A 178 5.82 3.33 9.91
C GLU A 178 6.01 2.89 11.38
N CYS A 179 6.60 1.72 11.59
CA CYS A 179 6.92 1.15 12.90
C CYS A 179 8.41 1.34 13.25
N ASN A 180 9.24 1.76 12.30
CA ASN A 180 10.66 2.00 12.48
C ASN A 180 10.97 3.37 13.13
N ASN A 181 10.53 3.54 14.37
CA ASN A 181 10.85 4.72 15.18
C ASN A 181 10.97 4.36 16.67
N GLU A 182 11.57 5.24 17.48
CA GLU A 182 11.80 5.03 18.92
C GLU A 182 10.53 4.61 19.68
N LYS A 183 9.39 5.23 19.38
CA LYS A 183 8.13 4.98 20.09
C LYS A 183 7.52 3.62 19.78
N CYS A 184 7.88 3.06 18.62
CA CYS A 184 7.41 1.78 18.10
C CYS A 184 8.54 0.72 18.07
N LEU A 185 9.61 0.93 18.85
CA LEU A 185 10.71 -0.01 19.06
C LEU A 185 11.49 -0.37 17.78
N TYR A 186 11.61 0.58 16.85
CA TYR A 186 12.38 0.44 15.60
C TYR A 186 12.04 -0.83 14.80
N ASP A 187 10.78 -1.25 14.86
CA ASP A 187 10.30 -2.44 14.14
C ASP A 187 11.15 -3.70 14.38
N GLY A 188 11.65 -3.88 15.62
CA GLY A 188 12.51 -5.02 15.94
C GLY A 188 13.88 -5.00 15.26
N MET A 189 14.28 -3.86 14.70
CA MET A 189 15.48 -3.64 13.90
C MET A 189 15.46 -4.27 12.49
N ASP A 190 14.30 -4.67 11.98
CA ASP A 190 14.19 -5.29 10.64
C ASP A 190 14.64 -4.34 9.51
N CYS A 191 14.55 -3.03 9.72
CA CYS A 191 15.00 -2.00 8.78
C CYS A 191 16.51 -1.70 8.80
N GLN A 192 17.30 -2.35 9.66
CA GLN A 192 18.76 -2.14 9.76
C GLN A 192 19.58 -3.16 8.94
N SER A 193 18.90 -3.96 8.12
CA SER A 193 19.41 -5.07 7.31
C SER A 193 20.08 -4.65 6.01
#